data_AF-A0A378Y1F1-F1
#
_entry.id   AF-A0A378Y1F1-F1
#
_cell.length_a   1.000
_cell.length_b   1.000
_cell.length_c   1.000
_cell.angle_alpha   90.00
_cell.angle_beta   90.00
_cell.angle_gamma   90.00
#
_symmetry.space_group_name_H-M   'P 1'
#
loop_
_entity.id
_entity.type
_entity.pdbx_description
1 polymer ?
#
loop_
_entity_poly.entity_id
_entity_poly.type
_entity_poly.pdbx_seq_one_letter_code
_entity_poly.pdbx_strand_id
1 'polypeptide(L)'
;MKKIFSIVFFLLGIVSAVYVGFYIMFVGGIVGLIDAVRATTVDSYIITINIVKIIFAGFVGYSIFYLSAFISTFILGRKLRKRSSK
;
A
#
# COMPACT_ATOMS: atom_id res chain seq x y z
N MET A 1 -2.07 26.49 -0.46
CA MET A 1 -1.35 25.60 -1.40
C MET A 1 -0.66 24.43 -0.72
N LYS A 2 0.47 24.60 0.01
CA LYS A 2 1.22 23.45 0.59
C LYS A 2 0.42 22.48 1.49
N LYS A 3 -0.56 22.99 2.25
CA LYS A 3 -1.47 22.16 3.06
C LYS A 3 -2.38 21.27 2.20
N ILE A 4 -2.91 21.82 1.11
CA ILE A 4 -3.79 21.11 0.18
C ILE A 4 -3.02 19.98 -0.50
N PHE A 5 -1.79 20.25 -0.96
CA PHE A 5 -0.91 19.22 -1.54
C PHE A 5 -0.63 18.07 -0.56
N SER A 6 -0.35 18.37 0.71
CA SER A 6 -0.10 17.33 1.73
C SER A 6 -1.35 16.48 2.01
N ILE A 7 -2.54 17.08 2.06
CA ILE A 7 -3.81 16.34 2.23
C ILE A 7 -4.08 15.43 1.03
N VAL A 8 -3.89 15.93 -0.19
CA VAL A 8 -4.09 15.15 -1.42
C VAL A 8 -3.11 13.96 -1.48
N PHE A 9 -1.84 14.18 -1.17
CA PHE A 9 -0.85 13.09 -1.12
C PHE A 9 -1.18 12.03 -0.07
N PHE A 10 -1.69 12.44 1.09
CA PHE A 10 -2.11 11.52 2.14
C PHE A 10 -3.31 10.67 1.70
N LEU A 11 -4.32 11.29 1.08
CA LEU A 11 -5.47 10.57 0.54
C LEU A 11 -5.08 9.59 -0.56
N LEU A 12 -4.22 10.00 -1.50
CA LEU A 12 -3.67 9.10 -2.52
C LEU A 12 -2.88 7.94 -1.89
N GLY A 13 -2.14 8.22 -0.81
CA GLY A 13 -1.48 7.21 0.01
C GLY A 13 -2.42 6.14 0.52
N ILE A 14 -3.52 6.54 1.16
CA ILE A 14 -4.54 5.63 1.68
C ILE A 14 -5.15 4.80 0.56
N VAL A 15 -5.57 5.44 -0.53
CA VAL A 15 -6.17 4.74 -1.68
C VAL A 15 -5.18 3.71 -2.25
N SER A 16 -3.91 4.09 -2.42
CA SER A 16 -2.88 3.20 -2.93
C SER A 16 -2.55 2.06 -1.96
N ALA A 17 -2.54 2.31 -0.65
CA ALA A 17 -2.31 1.29 0.37
C ALA A 17 -3.43 0.24 0.38
N VAL A 18 -4.68 0.69 0.31
CA VAL A 18 -5.85 -0.21 0.23
C VAL A 18 -5.85 -0.96 -1.09
N TYR A 19 -5.61 -0.28 -2.22
CA TYR A 19 -5.64 -0.93 -3.53
C TYR A 19 -4.52 -1.97 -3.68
N VAL A 20 -3.27 -1.63 -3.35
CA VAL A 20 -2.16 -2.56 -3.50
C VAL A 20 -2.17 -3.64 -2.41
N GLY A 21 -2.34 -3.24 -1.14
CA GLY A 21 -2.31 -4.15 -0.01
C GLY A 21 -3.52 -5.09 0.05
N PHE A 22 -4.73 -4.56 -0.13
CA PHE A 22 -5.94 -5.38 -0.04
C PHE A 22 -6.32 -5.97 -1.40
N TYR A 23 -6.47 -5.15 -2.44
CA TYR A 23 -7.01 -5.69 -3.71
C TYR A 23 -5.97 -6.51 -4.48
N ILE A 24 -4.76 -6.00 -4.74
CA ILE A 24 -3.77 -6.71 -5.56
C ILE A 24 -3.15 -7.89 -4.80
N MET A 25 -2.67 -7.66 -3.57
CA MET A 25 -1.95 -8.67 -2.80
C MET A 25 -2.89 -9.70 -2.18
N PHE A 26 -3.92 -9.25 -1.45
CA PHE A 26 -4.83 -10.16 -0.74
C PHE A 26 -5.85 -10.79 -1.69
N VAL A 27 -6.74 -9.99 -2.31
CA VAL A 27 -7.78 -10.52 -3.21
C VAL A 27 -7.16 -11.17 -4.44
N GLY A 28 -6.18 -10.52 -5.08
CA GLY A 28 -5.47 -11.08 -6.23
C GLY A 28 -4.68 -12.36 -5.89
N GLY A 29 -4.13 -12.47 -4.68
CA GLY A 29 -3.51 -13.71 -4.21
C GLY A 29 -4.53 -14.85 -4.04
N ILE A 30 -5.69 -14.57 -3.46
CA ILE A 30 -6.76 -15.57 -3.29
C ILE A 30 -7.29 -16.04 -4.65
N VAL A 31 -7.59 -15.11 -5.55
CA VAL A 31 -8.07 -15.44 -6.91
C VAL A 31 -7.01 -16.24 -7.66
N GLY A 32 -5.74 -15.83 -7.59
CA GLY A 32 -4.64 -16.56 -8.22
C GLY A 32 -4.45 -17.98 -7.66
N LEU A 33 -4.74 -18.21 -6.37
CA LEU A 33 -4.76 -19.56 -5.79
C LEU A 33 -5.92 -20.40 -6.33
N ILE A 34 -7.12 -19.82 -6.41
CA ILE A 34 -8.30 -20.50 -6.95
C ILE A 34 -8.04 -20.93 -8.39
N ASP A 35 -7.48 -20.04 -9.20
CA ASP A 35 -7.16 -20.31 -10.60
C ASP A 35 -6.05 -21.36 -10.74
N ALA A 36 -5.03 -21.33 -9.88
CA ALA A 36 -3.96 -22.33 -9.88
C ALA A 36 -4.44 -23.73 -9.50
N VAL A 37 -5.43 -23.84 -8.61
CA VAL A 37 -6.05 -25.13 -8.23
C VAL A 37 -7.00 -25.64 -9.31
N ARG A 38 -7.65 -24.73 -10.06
CA ARG A 38 -8.53 -25.09 -11.18
C ARG A 38 -7.79 -25.36 -12.49
N ALA A 39 -6.50 -25.07 -12.56
CA ALA A 39 -5.68 -25.31 -13.73
C ALA A 39 -5.53 -26.82 -14.00
N THR A 40 -5.50 -27.20 -15.28
CA THR A 40 -5.26 -28.59 -15.72
C THR A 40 -3.90 -29.13 -15.29
N THR A 41 -2.94 -28.23 -15.09
CA THR A 41 -1.59 -28.53 -14.58
C THR A 41 -1.35 -27.69 -13.34
N VAL A 42 -1.07 -28.35 -12.23
CA VAL A 42 -0.78 -27.69 -10.97
C VAL A 42 0.68 -27.22 -10.98
N ASP A 43 0.88 -25.91 -11.04
CA ASP A 43 2.20 -25.28 -10.90
C ASP A 43 2.40 -24.80 -9.45
N SER A 44 3.28 -25.51 -8.73
CA SER A 44 3.66 -25.22 -7.35
C SER A 44 4.26 -23.82 -7.17
N TYR A 45 4.90 -23.27 -8.20
CA TYR A 45 5.49 -21.93 -8.15
C TYR A 45 4.41 -20.84 -8.07
N ILE A 46 3.36 -20.97 -8.88
CA ILE A 46 2.22 -20.03 -8.91
C ILE A 46 1.44 -20.09 -7.59
N ILE A 47 1.28 -21.29 -7.02
CA ILE A 47 0.63 -21.45 -5.71
C ILE A 47 1.46 -20.74 -4.64
N THR A 48 2.77 -20.98 -4.62
CA THR A 48 3.67 -20.39 -3.61
C THR A 48 3.67 -18.87 -3.68
N ILE A 49 3.76 -18.28 -4.89
CA ILE A 49 3.80 -16.82 -5.02
C ILE A 49 2.51 -16.16 -4.55
N ASN A 50 1.36 -16.80 -4.78
CA ASN A 50 0.07 -16.27 -4.35
C ASN A 50 -0.14 -16.40 -2.83
N ILE A 51 0.37 -17.46 -2.21
CA ILE A 51 0.41 -17.58 -0.74
C ILE A 51 1.29 -16.47 -0.14
N VAL A 52 2.47 -16.23 -0.70
CA VAL A 52 3.38 -15.16 -0.25
C VAL A 52 2.70 -13.79 -0.36
N LYS A 53 2.00 -13.50 -1.47
CA LYS A 53 1.23 -12.25 -1.61
C LYS A 53 0.20 -12.08 -0.50
N ILE A 54 -0.52 -13.14 -0.10
CA ILE A 54 -1.52 -13.09 0.97
C ILE A 54 -0.86 -12.83 2.33
N ILE A 55 0.24 -13.51 2.65
CA ILE A 55 0.95 -13.37 3.93
C ILE A 55 1.50 -11.95 4.09
N PHE A 56 2.08 -11.38 3.02
CA PHE A 56 2.69 -10.06 3.04
C PHE A 56 1.72 -8.92 2.70
N ALA A 57 0.46 -9.21 2.35
CA ALA A 57 -0.55 -8.21 1.97
C ALA A 57 -0.69 -7.09 3.02
N GLY A 58 -0.79 -7.47 4.30
CA GLY A 58 -0.87 -6.53 5.41
C GLY A 58 0.40 -5.69 5.54
N PHE A 59 1.57 -6.32 5.52
CA PHE A 59 2.86 -5.64 5.63
C PHE A 59 3.07 -4.62 4.51
N VAL A 60 2.75 -4.98 3.26
CA VAL A 60 2.85 -4.09 2.09
C VAL A 60 1.87 -2.92 2.23
N GLY A 61 0.62 -3.18 2.61
CA GLY A 61 -0.38 -2.13 2.84
C GLY A 61 0.06 -1.11 3.89
N TYR A 62 0.53 -1.58 5.06
CA TYR A 62 1.05 -0.70 6.11
C TYR A 62 2.29 0.07 5.69
N SER A 63 3.19 -0.55 4.94
CA SER A 63 4.41 0.10 4.44
C SER A 63 4.09 1.26 3.50
N ILE A 64 3.14 1.08 2.58
CA ILE A 64 2.68 2.14 1.66
C ILE A 64 2.03 3.28 2.43
N PHE A 65 1.17 2.96 3.41
CA PHE A 65 0.55 3.98 4.25
C PHE A 65 1.59 4.79 5.03
N TYR A 66 2.54 4.12 5.68
CA TYR A 66 3.58 4.78 6.49
C TYR A 66 4.49 5.67 5.63
N LEU A 67 4.88 5.20 4.45
CA LEU A 67 5.65 6.00 3.48
C LEU A 67 4.90 7.25 3.05
N SER A 68 3.61 7.14 2.71
CA SER A 68 2.81 8.31 2.33
C SER A 68 2.62 9.28 3.50
N ALA A 69 2.36 8.77 4.70
CA ALA A 69 2.24 9.59 5.91
C ALA A 69 3.56 10.34 6.22
N PHE A 70 4.70 9.67 6.09
CA PHE A 70 6.02 10.26 6.26
C PHE A 70 6.31 11.37 5.25
N ILE A 71 5.99 11.14 3.97
CA ILE A 71 6.16 12.15 2.91
C ILE A 71 5.23 13.35 3.16
N SER A 72 3.98 13.09 3.53
CA SER A 72 2.99 14.15 3.77
C SER A 72 3.38 15.03 4.96
N THR A 73 3.85 14.43 6.06
CA THR A 73 4.34 15.15 7.23
C THR A 73 5.63 15.91 6.94
N PHE A 74 6.54 15.39 6.13
CA PHE A 74 7.75 16.10 5.71
C PHE A 74 7.43 17.36 4.87
N ILE A 75 6.40 17.30 4.04
CA ILE A 75 5.92 18.44 3.24
C ILE A 75 5.29 19.52 4.16
N LEU A 76 4.53 19.11 5.18
CA LEU A 76 3.86 20.02 6.12
C LEU A 76 4.82 20.62 7.17
N GLY A 77 5.77 19.82 7.67
CA GLY A 77 6.71 20.14 8.75
C GLY A 77 7.64 21.31 8.45
N ARG A 78 7.86 21.64 7.17
CA ARG A 78 8.63 22.82 6.76
C ARG A 78 8.02 24.16 7.21
N LYS A 79 6.75 24.20 7.63
CA LYS A 79 6.04 25.47 7.97
C LYS A 79 5.95 25.80 9.46
N LEU A 80 6.06 24.82 10.38
CA LEU A 80 5.94 25.10 11.83
C LEU A 80 7.19 25.76 12.42
N ARG A 81 8.38 25.49 11.86
CA ARG A 81 9.64 26.10 12.32
C ARG A 81 9.72 27.63 12.12
N LYS A 82 8.93 28.21 11.22
CA LYS A 82 8.96 29.65 10.90
C LYS A 82 7.97 30.51 11.69
N ARG A 83 7.08 29.90 12.49
CA ARG A 83 6.11 30.62 13.34
C ARG A 83 6.53 30.74 14.80
N SER A 84 7.54 29.99 15.25
CA SER A 84 8.05 30.04 16.63
C SER A 84 9.16 31.08 16.84
N SER A 85 9.48 31.89 15.82
CA SER A 85 10.55 32.90 15.86
C SER A 85 10.02 34.33 15.62
N LYS A 86 8.73 34.53 15.79
CA LYS A 86 8.07 35.85 15.87
C LYS A 86 7.17 35.84 17.09
#